data_AF-A0A7Y4ZPX8-F1
#
_entry.id   AF-A0A7Y4ZPX8-F1
#
_cell.length_a   1.000
_cell.length_b   1.000
_cell.length_c   1.000
_cell.angle_alpha   90.00
_cell.angle_beta   90.00
_cell.angle_gamma   90.00
#
_symmetry.space_group_name_H-M   'P 1'
#
loop_
_entity.id
_entity.type
_entity.pdbx_description
1 polymer ?
#
loop_
_entity_poly.entity_id
_entity_poly.type
_entity_poly.pdbx_seq_one_letter_code
_entity_poly.pdbx_strand_id
1 'polypeptide(L)'
;MPGNHEYHTPHAGAYYAYFCGSSGSPFSGWYSFDIGRWHVVALNSNCGADLDVISSVADDFGGCGAGSPQLAWLRADLAAHPGTCTLAMWHHPRWSSSTEGSSPSVEPLWQELVRHGVDVVLNGHAHDYQRFPPLDENGALDAARGARAFVVGTGGSPLSVFDAGVRVRSEVRDATSHGVLRLELKERSYAWSYVPIGGDTFHDEGEAPCHI
;
A
#
# COMPACT_ATOMS: atom_id res chain seq x y z
N MET A 1 -2.03 6.36 7.49
CA MET A 1 -3.24 5.58 7.20
C MET A 1 -3.47 4.56 8.31
N PRO A 2 -4.72 4.21 8.62
CA PRO A 2 -5.04 3.12 9.55
C PRO A 2 -4.89 1.74 8.90
N GLY A 3 -4.43 0.74 9.65
CA GLY A 3 -4.54 -0.69 9.38
C GLY A 3 -5.68 -1.34 10.17
N ASN A 4 -5.79 -2.67 10.09
CA ASN A 4 -6.87 -3.42 10.77
C ASN A 4 -6.82 -3.25 12.30
N HIS A 5 -5.62 -3.15 12.89
CA HIS A 5 -5.45 -2.98 14.33
C HIS A 5 -6.05 -1.68 14.87
N GLU A 6 -6.07 -0.61 14.08
CA GLU A 6 -6.73 0.64 14.48
C GLU A 6 -8.25 0.46 14.65
N TYR A 7 -8.83 -0.44 13.85
CA TYR A 7 -10.27 -0.75 13.84
C TYR A 7 -10.68 -1.80 14.90
N HIS A 8 -9.75 -2.25 15.75
CA HIS A 8 -10.10 -2.93 17.01
C HIS A 8 -10.75 -1.97 18.03
N THR A 9 -10.74 -0.67 17.75
CA THR A 9 -11.55 0.33 18.43
C THR A 9 -12.70 0.81 17.53
N PRO A 10 -13.88 1.13 18.09
CA PRO A 10 -14.99 1.64 17.29
C PRO A 10 -14.56 2.80 16.40
N HIS A 11 -14.77 2.64 15.09
CA HIS A 11 -14.44 3.62 14.06
C HIS A 11 -12.99 4.11 14.04
N ALA A 12 -12.04 3.32 14.55
CA ALA A 12 -10.65 3.74 14.74
C ALA A 12 -10.54 5.08 15.51
N GLY A 13 -11.49 5.34 16.42
CA GLY A 13 -11.64 6.66 17.03
C GLY A 13 -10.40 7.13 17.77
N ALA A 14 -9.67 6.22 18.44
CA ALA A 14 -8.43 6.54 19.13
C ALA A 14 -7.32 6.96 18.16
N TYR A 15 -7.20 6.29 17.01
CA TYR A 15 -6.25 6.63 15.97
C TYR A 15 -6.49 8.05 15.44
N TYR A 16 -7.72 8.34 15.03
CA TYR A 16 -8.06 9.66 14.47
C TYR A 16 -7.94 10.77 15.51
N ALA A 17 -8.35 10.53 16.76
CA ALA A 17 -8.19 11.51 17.82
C ALA A 17 -6.71 11.87 18.07
N TYR A 18 -5.82 10.88 18.02
CA TYR A 18 -4.39 11.10 18.25
C TYR A 18 -3.69 11.76 17.06
N PHE A 19 -3.86 11.22 15.85
CA PHE A 19 -3.09 11.65 14.67
C PHE A 19 -3.70 12.82 13.90
N CYS A 20 -5.02 13.01 13.96
CA CYS A 20 -5.71 14.04 13.20
C CYS A 20 -6.21 15.21 14.08
N GLY A 21 -6.18 15.06 15.41
CA GLY A 21 -6.70 16.04 16.36
C GLY A 21 -8.17 16.38 16.13
N SER A 22 -8.61 17.55 16.60
CA SER A 22 -9.93 18.14 16.28
C SER A 22 -9.99 18.81 14.89
N SER A 23 -8.89 18.78 14.14
CA SER A 23 -8.66 19.53 12.90
C SER A 23 -9.31 18.96 11.63
N GLY A 24 -10.13 17.91 11.74
CA GLY A 24 -11.10 17.58 10.68
C GLY A 24 -10.56 17.06 9.36
N SER A 25 -9.36 16.46 9.31
CA SER A 25 -9.01 15.56 8.18
C SER A 25 -10.07 14.46 8.14
N PRO A 26 -10.66 14.13 6.97
CA PRO A 26 -11.90 13.35 6.95
C PRO A 26 -11.67 11.99 7.62
N PHE A 27 -12.56 11.66 8.58
CA PHE A 27 -12.67 10.36 9.27
C PHE A 27 -12.65 9.15 8.32
N SER A 28 -12.80 9.41 7.03
CA SER A 28 -12.56 8.55 5.90
C SER A 28 -11.24 7.74 5.96
N GLY A 29 -10.12 8.35 6.36
CA GLY A 29 -8.83 7.65 6.40
C GLY A 29 -8.10 7.54 5.06
N TRP A 30 -8.56 8.25 4.03
CA TRP A 30 -7.85 8.47 2.77
C TRP A 30 -7.62 9.97 2.53
N TYR A 31 -6.49 10.30 1.92
CA TYR A 31 -6.06 11.67 1.62
C TYR A 31 -4.90 11.64 0.61
N SER A 32 -4.58 12.78 0.01
CA SER A 32 -3.44 12.95 -0.87
C SER A 32 -2.65 14.21 -0.52
N PHE A 33 -1.39 14.26 -0.93
CA PHE A 33 -0.49 15.39 -0.75
C PHE A 33 0.70 15.28 -1.70
N ASP A 34 1.41 16.39 -1.91
CA ASP A 34 2.56 16.42 -2.82
C ASP A 34 3.89 16.49 -2.07
N ILE A 35 4.90 15.78 -2.60
CA ILE A 35 6.31 15.90 -2.21
C ILE A 35 7.13 16.23 -3.46
N GLY A 36 7.53 17.50 -3.62
CA GLY A 36 8.24 17.92 -4.83
C GLY A 36 7.37 17.73 -6.07
N ARG A 37 7.76 16.81 -6.97
CA ARG A 37 6.97 16.44 -8.17
C ARG A 37 6.18 15.15 -8.03
N TRP A 38 6.17 14.58 -6.83
CA TRP A 38 5.43 13.36 -6.53
C TRP A 38 4.07 13.70 -5.96
N HIS A 39 3.05 13.12 -6.57
CA HIS A 39 1.72 13.04 -5.97
C HIS A 39 1.64 11.77 -5.11
N VAL A 40 1.31 11.93 -3.83
CA VAL A 40 1.24 10.84 -2.87
C VAL A 40 -0.19 10.63 -2.43
N VAL A 41 -0.70 9.42 -2.61
CA VAL A 41 -2.06 9.02 -2.25
C VAL A 41 -2.02 8.02 -1.11
N ALA A 42 -2.66 8.35 0.02
CA ALA A 42 -2.89 7.43 1.12
C ALA A 42 -4.34 6.92 1.09
N LEU A 43 -4.52 5.61 1.04
CA LEU A 43 -5.82 4.96 0.98
C LEU A 43 -6.11 4.15 2.25
N ASN A 44 -7.39 3.94 2.51
CA ASN A 44 -7.91 3.12 3.58
C ASN A 44 -8.35 1.76 3.04
N SER A 45 -7.61 0.71 3.38
CA SER A 45 -7.87 -0.66 2.90
C SER A 45 -8.74 -1.49 3.84
N ASN A 46 -9.40 -0.87 4.82
CA ASN A 46 -10.24 -1.53 5.82
C ASN A 46 -11.66 -1.77 5.28
N CYS A 47 -11.74 -2.53 4.19
CA CYS A 47 -12.93 -2.67 3.35
C CYS A 47 -13.43 -4.13 3.28
N GLY A 48 -14.26 -4.55 4.23
CA GLY A 48 -14.99 -5.82 4.15
C GLY A 48 -14.34 -6.97 4.92
N ALA A 49 -14.32 -8.18 4.34
CA ALA A 49 -13.94 -9.43 5.01
C ALA A 49 -12.44 -9.56 5.36
N ASP A 50 -11.59 -8.67 4.84
CA ASP A 50 -10.16 -8.60 5.20
C ASP A 50 -9.94 -7.93 6.56
N LEU A 51 -11.02 -7.45 7.19
CA LEU A 51 -11.00 -7.00 8.57
C LEU A 51 -11.05 -8.21 9.51
N ASP A 52 -9.94 -8.51 10.17
CA ASP A 52 -9.96 -9.25 11.43
C ASP A 52 -10.53 -8.37 12.57
N VAL A 53 -11.72 -7.79 12.33
CA VAL A 53 -12.44 -6.91 13.24
C VAL A 53 -13.93 -7.26 13.22
N ILE A 54 -14.64 -6.83 14.26
CA ILE A 54 -16.07 -7.07 14.47
C ILE A 54 -16.85 -6.53 13.25
N SER A 55 -17.47 -7.45 12.49
CA SER A 55 -17.85 -7.32 11.07
C SER A 55 -18.91 -6.26 10.71
N SER A 56 -19.21 -5.29 11.56
CA SER A 56 -20.27 -4.29 11.32
C SER A 56 -19.75 -2.90 10.95
N VAL A 57 -18.44 -2.70 10.81
CA VAL A 57 -17.85 -1.36 10.61
C VAL A 57 -17.22 -1.15 9.23
N ALA A 58 -17.03 -2.20 8.41
CA ALA A 58 -16.38 -2.10 7.09
C ALA A 58 -17.00 -1.07 6.14
N ASP A 59 -18.33 -1.00 6.09
CA ASP A 59 -19.05 -0.16 5.13
C ASP A 59 -19.21 1.29 5.60
N ASP A 60 -18.95 1.56 6.89
CA ASP A 60 -19.08 2.90 7.48
C ASP A 60 -17.97 3.87 7.04
N PHE A 61 -16.89 3.35 6.43
CA PHE A 61 -15.72 4.14 6.03
C PHE A 61 -15.53 4.15 4.52
N GLY A 62 -16.62 4.22 3.75
CA GLY A 62 -16.56 4.55 2.33
C GLY A 62 -15.91 3.52 1.40
N GLY A 63 -15.58 2.32 1.88
CA GLY A 63 -15.32 1.08 1.14
C GLY A 63 -14.21 1.10 0.07
N CYS A 64 -13.94 -0.06 -0.54
CA CYS A 64 -12.95 -0.22 -1.62
C CYS A 64 -13.60 -0.63 -2.96
N GLY A 65 -14.90 -0.90 -2.96
CA GLY A 65 -15.64 -1.38 -4.12
C GLY A 65 -15.87 -0.33 -5.23
N ALA A 66 -16.36 -0.78 -6.39
CA ALA A 66 -16.60 0.07 -7.56
C ALA A 66 -17.53 1.29 -7.31
N GLY A 67 -18.45 1.18 -6.35
CA GLY A 67 -19.39 2.25 -5.98
C GLY A 67 -18.99 3.02 -4.73
N SER A 68 -17.77 2.82 -4.22
CA SER A 68 -17.37 3.35 -2.91
C SER A 68 -17.02 4.84 -2.97
N PRO A 69 -17.36 5.64 -1.94
CA PRO A 69 -16.93 7.03 -1.83
C PRO A 69 -15.42 7.23 -1.99
N GLN A 70 -14.61 6.30 -1.45
CA GLN A 70 -13.16 6.37 -1.58
C GLN A 70 -12.69 6.19 -3.02
N LEU A 71 -13.24 5.23 -3.77
CA LEU A 71 -12.86 5.03 -5.17
C LEU A 71 -13.32 6.20 -6.05
N ALA A 72 -14.49 6.77 -5.77
CA ALA A 72 -14.97 7.97 -6.45
C ALA A 72 -14.05 9.17 -6.19
N TRP A 73 -13.60 9.36 -4.94
CA TRP A 73 -12.61 10.36 -4.58
C TRP A 73 -11.27 10.13 -5.29
N LEU A 74 -10.75 8.90 -5.26
CA LEU A 74 -9.49 8.53 -5.88
C LEU A 74 -9.48 8.85 -7.38
N ARG A 75 -10.55 8.52 -8.09
CA ARG A 75 -10.71 8.85 -9.52
C ARG A 75 -10.61 10.35 -9.76
N ALA A 76 -11.25 11.16 -8.91
CA ALA A 76 -11.22 12.62 -9.04
C ALA A 76 -9.83 13.20 -8.70
N ASP A 77 -9.18 12.66 -7.68
CA ASP A 77 -7.84 13.04 -7.22
C ASP A 77 -6.80 12.75 -8.31
N LEU A 78 -6.77 11.54 -8.87
CA LEU A 78 -5.84 11.17 -9.95
C LEU A 78 -6.08 11.98 -11.22
N ALA A 79 -7.34 12.28 -11.58
CA ALA A 79 -7.65 13.11 -12.72
C ALA A 79 -7.19 14.58 -12.57
N ALA A 80 -7.04 15.05 -11.33
CA ALA A 80 -6.54 16.39 -11.03
C ALA A 80 -5.00 16.49 -11.05
N HIS A 81 -4.29 15.35 -11.06
CA HIS A 81 -2.82 15.29 -11.05
C HIS A 81 -2.27 14.51 -12.26
N PRO A 82 -2.52 14.95 -13.50
CA PRO A 82 -2.01 14.26 -14.68
C PRO A 82 -0.50 14.46 -14.85
N GLY A 83 0.20 13.41 -15.29
CA GLY A 83 1.62 13.51 -15.69
C GLY A 83 2.60 13.77 -14.53
N THR A 84 2.22 13.37 -13.31
CA THR A 84 3.08 13.39 -12.12
C THR A 84 3.58 11.99 -11.78
N CYS A 85 4.79 11.90 -11.20
CA CYS A 85 5.17 10.67 -10.52
C CYS A 85 4.16 10.42 -9.38
N THR A 86 3.60 9.23 -9.29
CA THR A 86 2.54 8.92 -8.33
C THR A 86 2.93 7.73 -7.45
N LEU A 87 2.88 7.95 -6.14
CA LEU A 87 3.04 6.92 -5.13
C LEU A 87 1.71 6.72 -4.41
N ALA A 88 1.24 5.48 -4.31
CA ALA A 88 0.12 5.14 -3.47
C ALA A 88 0.54 4.27 -2.28
N MET A 89 -0.13 4.44 -1.15
CA MET A 89 0.16 3.70 0.08
C MET A 89 -1.13 3.32 0.82
N TRP A 90 -1.22 2.07 1.28
CA TRP A 90 -2.32 1.58 2.14
C TRP A 90 -1.89 0.33 2.91
N HIS A 91 -2.70 -0.16 3.84
CA HIS A 91 -2.27 -1.21 4.75
C HIS A 91 -2.23 -2.63 4.12
N HIS A 92 -3.37 -3.13 3.65
CA HIS A 92 -3.55 -4.52 3.17
C HIS A 92 -3.09 -4.73 1.73
N PRO A 93 -2.08 -5.57 1.43
CA PRO A 93 -1.53 -5.67 0.09
C PRO A 93 -2.45 -6.39 -0.90
N ARG A 94 -2.50 -5.88 -2.14
CA ARG A 94 -3.25 -6.56 -3.21
C ARG A 94 -2.71 -7.96 -3.48
N TRP A 95 -1.39 -8.13 -3.41
CA TRP A 95 -0.72 -9.42 -3.48
C TRP A 95 0.25 -9.60 -2.31
N SER A 96 0.26 -10.81 -1.77
CA SER A 96 1.27 -11.27 -0.83
C SER A 96 1.54 -12.74 -1.08
N SER A 97 2.80 -13.15 -0.90
CA SER A 97 3.20 -14.55 -0.89
C SER A 97 3.30 -15.15 0.52
N SER A 98 3.06 -14.39 1.59
CA SER A 98 3.10 -14.89 2.96
C SER A 98 1.76 -15.44 3.42
N THR A 99 1.76 -16.04 4.61
CA THR A 99 0.58 -16.63 5.24
C THR A 99 -0.55 -15.63 5.51
N GLU A 100 -0.26 -14.32 5.62
CA GLU A 100 -1.30 -13.29 5.72
C GLU A 100 -2.10 -13.14 4.43
N GLY A 101 -1.53 -13.59 3.30
CA GLY A 101 -2.25 -13.68 2.03
C GLY A 101 -2.49 -12.34 1.33
N SER A 102 -3.09 -12.46 0.15
CA SER A 102 -3.46 -11.34 -0.71
C SER A 102 -4.83 -10.81 -0.31
N SER A 103 -5.09 -9.51 -0.49
CA SER A 103 -6.39 -8.88 -0.19
C SER A 103 -7.16 -8.56 -1.48
N PRO A 104 -8.17 -9.36 -1.88
CA PRO A 104 -8.93 -9.10 -3.09
C PRO A 104 -9.85 -7.88 -2.97
N SER A 105 -10.21 -7.45 -1.76
CA SER A 105 -11.11 -6.31 -1.54
C SER A 105 -10.57 -4.98 -2.10
N VAL A 106 -9.25 -4.83 -2.17
CA VAL A 106 -8.57 -3.63 -2.69
C VAL A 106 -8.35 -3.67 -4.20
N GLU A 107 -8.78 -4.72 -4.90
CA GLU A 107 -8.65 -4.83 -6.37
C GLU A 107 -9.15 -3.58 -7.10
N PRO A 108 -10.33 -3.00 -6.81
CA PRO A 108 -10.78 -1.82 -7.56
C PRO A 108 -9.89 -0.59 -7.35
N LEU A 109 -9.30 -0.42 -6.16
CA LEU A 109 -8.33 0.65 -5.89
C LEU A 109 -7.04 0.44 -6.70
N TRP A 110 -6.52 -0.79 -6.70
CA TRP A 110 -5.35 -1.17 -7.50
C TRP A 110 -5.57 -0.88 -8.99
N GLN A 111 -6.68 -1.34 -9.56
CA GLN A 111 -6.99 -1.13 -10.97
C GLN A 111 -7.07 0.35 -11.33
N GLU A 112 -7.70 1.16 -10.48
CA GLU A 112 -7.86 2.59 -10.73
C GLU A 112 -6.51 3.31 -10.74
N LEU A 113 -5.62 2.97 -9.81
CA LEU A 113 -4.26 3.50 -9.74
C LEU A 113 -3.43 3.13 -10.97
N VAL A 114 -3.44 1.85 -11.37
CA VAL A 114 -2.67 1.39 -12.54
C VAL A 114 -3.20 2.01 -13.84
N ARG A 115 -4.52 2.17 -13.99
CA ARG A 115 -5.12 2.85 -15.15
C ARG A 115 -4.67 4.32 -15.27
N HIS A 116 -4.33 4.95 -14.16
CA HIS A 116 -3.81 6.32 -14.11
C HIS A 116 -2.27 6.38 -14.05
N GLY A 117 -1.58 5.25 -14.22
CA GLY A 117 -0.12 5.22 -14.33
C GLY A 117 0.62 5.38 -13.01
N VAL A 118 0.07 4.91 -11.88
CA VAL A 118 0.82 4.90 -10.60
C VAL A 118 2.17 4.20 -10.77
N ASP A 119 3.21 4.74 -10.14
CA ASP A 119 4.58 4.22 -10.26
C ASP A 119 4.89 3.17 -9.20
N VAL A 120 4.54 3.50 -7.94
CA VAL A 120 4.88 2.73 -6.76
C VAL A 120 3.67 2.59 -5.85
N VAL A 121 3.45 1.36 -5.37
CA VAL A 121 2.48 1.03 -4.34
C VAL A 121 3.21 0.48 -3.11
N LEU A 122 2.91 1.05 -1.94
CA LEU A 122 3.47 0.61 -0.66
C LEU A 122 2.40 0.02 0.25
N ASN A 123 2.68 -1.17 0.77
CA ASN A 123 1.84 -1.87 1.71
C ASN A 123 2.58 -2.34 2.96
N GLY A 124 1.81 -2.66 3.99
CA GLY A 124 2.27 -3.34 5.20
C GLY A 124 1.47 -4.63 5.41
N HIS A 125 0.85 -4.75 6.59
CA HIS A 125 0.00 -5.86 7.03
C HIS A 125 0.72 -7.20 7.14
N ALA A 126 1.18 -7.75 6.02
CA ALA A 126 2.05 -8.90 5.98
C ALA A 126 3.40 -8.56 6.63
N HIS A 127 3.73 -9.22 7.74
CA HIS A 127 4.93 -8.93 8.55
C HIS A 127 6.19 -9.52 7.90
N ASP A 128 6.47 -9.09 6.69
CA ASP A 128 7.60 -9.51 5.88
C ASP A 128 7.96 -8.38 4.90
N TYR A 129 9.05 -8.59 4.17
CA TYR A 129 9.44 -7.76 3.04
C TYR A 129 9.15 -8.50 1.73
N GLN A 130 8.50 -7.82 0.79
CA GLN A 130 8.37 -8.30 -0.59
C GLN A 130 8.47 -7.14 -1.56
N ARG A 131 9.16 -7.37 -2.69
CA ARG A 131 9.12 -6.50 -3.86
C ARG A 131 8.50 -7.25 -5.02
N PHE A 132 7.57 -6.61 -5.73
CA PHE A 132 6.90 -7.16 -6.90
C PHE A 132 7.42 -6.49 -8.18
N PRO A 133 7.29 -7.12 -9.36
CA PRO A 133 7.56 -6.46 -10.64
C PRO A 133 6.60 -5.29 -10.87
N PRO A 134 6.80 -4.53 -11.95
CA PRO A 134 5.73 -3.72 -12.55
C PRO A 134 4.55 -4.62 -12.97
N LEU A 135 3.41 -4.46 -12.33
CA LEU A 135 2.21 -5.28 -12.54
C LEU A 135 1.07 -4.45 -13.14
N ASP A 136 0.36 -5.00 -14.11
CA ASP A 136 -0.83 -4.37 -14.70
C ASP A 136 -2.05 -4.44 -13.75
N GLU A 137 -3.19 -3.92 -14.22
CA GLU A 137 -4.43 -3.88 -13.45
C GLU A 137 -4.92 -5.28 -13.02
N ASN A 138 -4.53 -6.36 -13.70
CA ASN A 138 -4.90 -7.75 -13.40
C ASN A 138 -3.75 -8.53 -12.73
N GLY A 139 -2.62 -7.87 -12.47
CA GLY A 139 -1.42 -8.47 -11.89
C GLY A 139 -0.59 -9.29 -12.88
N ALA A 140 -0.70 -9.08 -14.18
CA ALA A 140 0.27 -9.60 -15.14
C ALA A 140 1.49 -8.67 -15.23
N LEU A 141 2.65 -9.19 -15.64
CA LEU A 141 3.84 -8.38 -15.85
C LEU A 141 3.62 -7.38 -16.99
N ASP A 142 3.73 -6.08 -16.70
CA ASP A 142 3.79 -5.01 -17.70
C ASP A 142 4.92 -4.05 -17.31
N ALA A 143 6.10 -4.28 -17.90
CA ALA A 143 7.29 -3.47 -17.61
C ALA A 143 7.19 -2.01 -18.10
N ALA A 144 6.22 -1.69 -18.97
CA ALA A 144 6.08 -0.36 -19.56
C ALA A 144 5.07 0.53 -18.82
N ARG A 145 4.01 -0.07 -18.26
CA ARG A 145 2.90 0.67 -17.63
C ARG A 145 2.42 0.10 -16.30
N GLY A 146 2.96 -1.04 -15.88
CA GLY A 146 2.57 -1.68 -14.63
C GLY A 146 3.18 -0.97 -13.42
N ALA A 147 2.48 -1.00 -12.30
CA ALA A 147 2.95 -0.40 -11.06
C ALA A 147 3.87 -1.36 -10.30
N ARG A 148 4.97 -0.84 -9.74
CA ARG A 148 5.80 -1.61 -8.82
C ARG A 148 5.17 -1.60 -7.44
N ALA A 149 5.04 -2.76 -6.80
CA ALA A 149 4.52 -2.86 -5.44
C ALA A 149 5.58 -3.33 -4.45
N PHE A 150 5.41 -2.93 -3.19
CA PHE A 150 6.18 -3.41 -2.05
C PHE A 150 5.26 -3.76 -0.88
N VAL A 151 5.57 -4.86 -0.20
CA VAL A 151 5.11 -5.16 1.15
C VAL A 151 6.28 -4.90 2.09
N VAL A 152 6.07 -4.07 3.11
CA VAL A 152 7.10 -3.68 4.09
C VAL A 152 6.48 -3.69 5.49
N GLY A 153 5.99 -4.84 5.95
CA GLY A 153 5.47 -5.01 7.31
C GLY A 153 6.54 -5.38 8.35
N THR A 154 7.80 -5.09 8.07
CA THR A 154 8.99 -5.47 8.85
C THR A 154 9.25 -4.60 10.06
N GLY A 155 8.28 -3.79 10.49
CA GLY A 155 8.46 -2.73 11.49
C GLY A 155 8.66 -3.19 12.95
N GLY A 156 8.51 -4.48 13.25
CA GLY A 156 8.83 -5.05 14.57
C GLY A 156 7.81 -6.02 15.16
N SER A 157 6.63 -6.20 14.53
CA SER A 157 5.75 -7.33 14.84
C SER A 157 6.40 -8.65 14.46
N PRO A 158 6.07 -9.79 15.12
CA PRO A 158 6.60 -11.10 14.73
C PRO A 158 6.44 -11.36 13.23
N LEU A 159 7.53 -11.79 12.58
CA LEU A 159 7.56 -11.96 11.13
C LEU A 159 6.60 -13.08 10.69
N SER A 160 5.89 -12.83 9.59
CA SER A 160 5.06 -13.83 8.91
C SER A 160 5.95 -14.90 8.29
N VAL A 161 5.36 -16.02 7.85
CA VAL A 161 6.10 -17.07 7.15
C VAL A 161 5.66 -17.16 5.70
N PHE A 162 6.52 -17.69 4.84
CA PHE A 162 6.16 -18.02 3.46
C PHE A 162 5.80 -19.50 3.37
N ASP A 163 4.61 -19.80 2.83
CA ASP A 163 4.22 -21.18 2.53
C ASP A 163 5.11 -21.77 1.43
N ALA A 164 5.58 -22.99 1.65
CA ALA A 164 6.45 -23.68 0.71
C ALA A 164 5.76 -23.84 -0.65
N GLY A 165 6.35 -23.25 -1.69
CA GLY A 165 5.84 -23.31 -3.07
C GLY A 165 4.84 -22.22 -3.45
N VAL A 166 4.37 -21.39 -2.52
CA VAL A 166 3.55 -20.22 -2.84
C VAL A 166 4.47 -19.05 -3.18
N ARG A 167 4.34 -18.52 -4.40
CA ARG A 167 4.99 -17.26 -4.84
C ARG A 167 4.03 -16.49 -5.72
N VAL A 168 3.25 -15.62 -5.08
CA VAL A 168 2.27 -14.77 -5.75
C VAL A 168 3.02 -13.54 -6.26
N ARG A 169 3.63 -13.65 -7.44
CA ARG A 169 4.27 -12.53 -8.19
C ARG A 169 5.52 -11.89 -7.57
N SER A 170 5.81 -12.05 -6.28
CA SER A 170 6.95 -11.36 -5.65
C SER A 170 8.29 -11.70 -6.31
N GLU A 171 9.07 -10.70 -6.71
CA GLU A 171 10.44 -10.84 -7.26
C GLU A 171 11.43 -11.14 -6.14
N VAL A 172 11.37 -10.38 -5.06
CA VAL A 172 12.21 -10.51 -3.87
C VAL A 172 11.32 -10.67 -2.65
N ARG A 173 11.76 -11.49 -1.70
CA ARG A 173 11.05 -11.75 -0.45
C ARG A 173 12.05 -11.98 0.67
N ASP A 174 11.77 -11.43 1.84
CA ASP A 174 12.44 -11.75 3.08
C ASP A 174 11.44 -11.77 4.23
N ALA A 175 11.56 -12.76 5.11
CA ALA A 175 10.76 -12.90 6.32
C ALA A 175 11.67 -13.27 7.51
N THR A 176 12.92 -12.81 7.45
CA THR A 176 13.93 -13.12 8.46
C THR A 176 14.53 -11.88 9.12
N SER A 177 14.28 -10.69 8.55
CA SER A 177 14.81 -9.43 9.07
C SER A 177 13.71 -8.43 9.44
N HIS A 178 14.04 -7.59 10.42
CA HIS A 178 13.34 -6.33 10.64
C HIS A 178 14.07 -5.18 9.98
N GLY A 179 13.35 -4.12 9.62
CA GLY A 179 13.92 -3.01 8.89
C GLY A 179 12.88 -2.09 8.27
N VAL A 180 13.36 -1.13 7.48
CA VAL A 180 12.52 -0.14 6.81
C VAL A 180 12.91 -0.02 5.33
N LEU A 181 11.92 0.29 4.49
CA LEU A 181 12.18 0.70 3.11
C LEU A 181 12.51 2.19 3.09
N ARG A 182 13.65 2.57 2.53
CA ARG A 182 13.97 3.94 2.18
C ARG A 182 13.68 4.15 0.71
N LEU A 183 12.83 5.13 0.40
CA LEU A 183 12.60 5.62 -0.96
C LEU A 183 13.26 6.98 -1.15
N GLU A 184 14.00 7.12 -2.25
CA GLU A 184 14.44 8.41 -2.76
C GLU A 184 13.54 8.82 -3.92
N LEU A 185 12.72 9.85 -3.71
CA LEU A 185 11.82 10.40 -4.72
C LEU A 185 12.55 11.47 -5.53
N LYS A 186 12.92 11.15 -6.78
CA LYS A 186 13.61 12.06 -7.72
C LYS A 186 12.58 12.69 -8.66
N GLU A 187 13.00 13.66 -9.47
CA GLU A 187 12.07 14.43 -10.33
C GLU A 187 11.25 13.58 -11.32
N ARG A 188 11.85 12.49 -11.84
CA ARG A 188 11.29 11.63 -12.89
C ARG A 188 11.53 10.14 -12.64
N SER A 189 11.95 9.78 -11.44
CA SER A 189 12.33 8.42 -11.06
C SER A 189 12.32 8.27 -9.55
N TYR A 190 12.45 7.03 -9.09
CA TYR A 190 12.64 6.70 -7.69
C TYR A 190 13.75 5.67 -7.55
N ALA A 191 14.42 5.69 -6.40
CA ALA A 191 15.30 4.61 -5.96
C ALA A 191 14.79 4.03 -4.64
N TRP A 192 15.04 2.75 -4.40
CA TRP A 192 14.70 2.08 -3.17
C TRP A 192 15.91 1.37 -2.58
N SER A 193 15.95 1.28 -1.25
CA SER A 193 16.89 0.45 -0.50
C SER A 193 16.21 -0.06 0.76
N TYR A 194 16.26 -1.37 1.02
CA TYR A 194 15.87 -1.93 2.30
C TYR A 194 16.99 -1.74 3.32
N VAL A 195 16.67 -1.13 4.46
CA VAL A 195 17.60 -0.85 5.55
C VAL A 195 17.25 -1.76 6.73
N PRO A 196 17.99 -2.87 6.93
CA PRO A 196 17.74 -3.78 8.04
C PRO A 196 18.15 -3.17 9.38
N ILE A 197 17.60 -3.70 10.48
CA ILE A 197 18.12 -3.42 11.82
C ILE A 197 19.54 -4.01 11.99
N GLY A 198 20.28 -3.50 12.98
CA GLY A 198 21.65 -3.95 13.22
C GLY A 198 21.72 -5.45 13.52
N GLY A 199 22.54 -6.17 12.75
CA GLY A 199 22.77 -7.62 12.88
C GLY A 199 22.16 -8.45 11.76
N ASP A 200 21.15 -7.93 11.07
CA ASP A 200 20.53 -8.56 9.91
C ASP A 200 21.32 -8.23 8.63
N THR A 201 21.32 -9.15 7.66
CA THR A 201 22.14 -9.06 6.44
C THR A 201 21.33 -8.95 5.14
N PHE A 202 20.00 -9.05 5.23
CA PHE A 202 19.15 -8.92 4.06
C PHE A 202 19.26 -7.52 3.45
N HIS A 203 19.35 -7.47 2.12
CA HIS A 203 19.52 -6.25 1.37
C HIS A 203 18.80 -6.37 0.03
N ASP A 204 18.05 -5.33 -0.34
CA ASP A 204 17.47 -5.13 -1.66
C ASP A 204 17.54 -3.66 -2.02
N GLU A 205 17.98 -3.35 -3.23
CA GLU A 205 18.04 -1.98 -3.74
C GLU A 205 17.76 -1.95 -5.25
N GLY A 206 17.43 -0.77 -5.75
CA GLY A 206 17.27 -0.53 -7.17
C GLY A 206 16.70 0.85 -7.47
N GLU A 207 16.44 1.10 -8.75
CA GLU A 207 15.78 2.32 -9.22
C GLU A 207 14.91 2.06 -10.44
N ALA A 208 13.94 2.94 -10.68
CA ALA A 208 13.09 2.91 -11.85
C ALA A 208 12.58 4.32 -12.22
N PRO A 209 12.31 4.59 -13.52
CA PRO A 209 11.65 5.81 -13.95
C PRO A 209 10.17 5.84 -13.56
N CYS A 210 9.57 7.03 -13.57
CA CYS A 210 8.11 7.18 -13.48
C CYS A 210 7.45 7.05 -14.87
N HIS A 211 6.16 6.75 -14.89
CA HIS A 211 5.27 6.71 -16.05
C HIS A 211 4.79 8.13 -16.43
N ILE A 212 5.71 9.01 -16.84
CA ILE A 212 5.41 10.42 -17.22
C ILE A 212 5.74 10.75 -18.66
#